data_AF-A0A8K0R954-F1
#
_entry.id   AF-A0A8K0R954-F1
#
_cell.length_a   1.000
_cell.length_b   1.000
_cell.length_c   1.000
_cell.angle_alpha   90.00
_cell.angle_beta   90.00
_cell.angle_gamma   90.00
#
_symmetry.space_group_name_H-M   'P 1'
#
loop_
_entity.id
_entity.type
_entity.pdbx_description
1 polymer ?
#
loop_
_entity_poly.entity_id
_entity_poly.type
_entity_poly.pdbx_seq_one_letter_code
_entity_poly.pdbx_strand_id
1 'polypeptide(L)'
;MRFSTLSILAAVGASLCAALPTNLTNFLLVTTSSLDPSCNSSELKAVSATSLFDPFNQPALLLRLIGPGYNSLPNFTLASGTLSTYAQAPFGGGTKLYNSTVVEAGKELQFLASVQPTGNLALDAGYLLTVDGEKEGWTICDGPLDNEVLSWKGTAEGCQATYLHAVTKAPY
;
A
#
# COMPACT_ATOMS: atom_id res chain seq x y z
N MET A 1 3.27 -6.31 59.68
CA MET A 1 3.28 -6.84 58.30
C MET A 1 3.33 -5.65 57.36
N ARG A 2 4.45 -5.41 56.66
CA ARG A 2 4.56 -4.32 55.67
C ARG A 2 4.91 -4.95 54.33
N PHE A 3 4.04 -4.72 53.35
CA PHE A 3 4.02 -5.38 52.06
C PHE A 3 5.13 -4.88 51.14
N SER A 4 5.86 -5.82 50.55
CA SER A 4 6.85 -5.60 49.50
C SER A 4 6.15 -5.20 48.20
N THR A 5 6.49 -4.02 47.66
CA THR A 5 6.14 -3.61 46.30
C THR A 5 7.12 -4.24 45.30
N LEU A 6 6.67 -5.25 44.55
CA LEU A 6 7.36 -5.74 43.36
C LEU A 6 7.00 -4.84 42.17
N SER A 7 7.99 -4.12 41.65
CA SER A 7 7.90 -3.42 40.37
C SER A 7 8.07 -4.43 39.23
N ILE A 8 7.01 -4.66 38.48
CA ILE A 8 7.01 -5.49 37.26
C ILE A 8 7.60 -4.63 36.13
N LEU A 9 8.79 -4.97 35.64
CA LEU A 9 9.29 -4.46 34.36
C LEU A 9 8.46 -5.08 33.23
N ALA A 10 7.61 -4.27 32.59
CA ALA A 10 7.00 -4.63 31.31
C ALA A 10 8.07 -4.51 30.22
N ALA A 11 8.64 -5.63 29.79
CA ALA A 11 9.44 -5.69 28.58
C ALA A 11 8.50 -5.49 27.38
N VAL A 12 8.55 -4.31 26.76
CA VAL A 12 7.87 -4.03 25.50
C VAL A 12 8.60 -4.84 24.42
N GLY A 13 8.04 -6.00 24.07
CA GLY A 13 8.53 -6.81 22.96
C GLY A 13 8.22 -6.08 21.65
N ALA A 14 9.18 -5.32 21.14
CA ALA A 14 9.15 -4.91 19.73
C ALA A 14 9.28 -6.18 18.89
N SER A 15 8.19 -6.56 18.22
CA SER A 15 8.19 -7.64 17.25
C SER A 15 9.07 -7.21 16.07
N LEU A 16 10.33 -7.66 16.07
CA LEU A 16 11.27 -7.40 14.98
C LEU A 16 10.85 -8.26 13.78
N CYS A 17 9.99 -7.73 12.91
CA CYS A 17 9.88 -8.30 11.57
C CYS A 17 11.26 -8.13 10.89
N ALA A 18 11.82 -9.20 10.35
CA ALA A 18 13.04 -9.13 9.56
C ALA A 18 12.76 -8.28 8.32
N ALA A 19 13.58 -7.25 8.08
CA ALA A 19 13.46 -6.34 6.95
C ALA A 19 13.23 -7.12 5.65
N LEU A 20 12.25 -6.69 4.85
CA LEU A 20 11.89 -7.39 3.62
C LEU A 20 13.06 -7.42 2.63
N PRO A 21 13.19 -8.49 1.82
CA PRO A 21 14.23 -8.60 0.79
C PRO A 21 14.23 -7.40 -0.16
N THR A 22 15.40 -7.03 -0.68
CA THR A 22 15.56 -5.92 -1.65
C THR A 22 14.84 -6.16 -2.98
N ASN A 23 14.62 -7.41 -3.37
CA ASN A 23 13.69 -7.79 -4.44
C ASN A 23 12.47 -8.44 -3.79
N LEU A 24 11.56 -7.60 -3.30
CA LEU A 24 10.37 -8.09 -2.63
C LEU A 24 9.37 -8.62 -3.64
N THR A 25 9.00 -9.88 -3.44
CA THR A 25 7.92 -10.52 -4.17
C THR A 25 6.88 -10.98 -3.18
N ASN A 26 5.61 -10.96 -3.59
CA ASN A 26 4.49 -11.50 -2.85
C ASN A 26 4.10 -10.72 -1.58
N PHE A 27 3.74 -9.44 -1.72
CA PHE A 27 3.16 -8.63 -0.64
C PHE A 27 1.84 -7.97 -1.04
N LEU A 28 1.06 -7.61 -0.03
CA LEU A 28 -0.16 -6.83 -0.18
C LEU A 28 0.11 -5.38 0.16
N LEU A 29 -0.62 -4.47 -0.49
CA LEU A 29 -0.61 -3.05 -0.15
C LEU A 29 -1.83 -2.73 0.71
N VAL A 30 -1.57 -2.10 1.85
CA VAL A 30 -2.61 -1.60 2.76
C VAL A 30 -2.35 -0.15 3.11
N THR A 31 -3.41 0.64 3.20
CA THR A 31 -3.33 2.00 3.75
C THR A 31 -3.49 1.95 5.26
N THR A 32 -2.89 2.89 5.96
CA THR A 32 -2.93 2.99 7.43
C THR A 32 -2.61 4.40 7.88
N SER A 33 -3.08 4.76 9.08
CA SER A 33 -2.70 6.00 9.76
C SER A 33 -1.35 5.92 10.48
N SER A 34 -0.73 4.74 10.52
CA SER A 34 0.52 4.49 11.25
C SER A 34 1.75 4.70 10.37
N LEU A 35 2.67 5.55 10.84
CA LEU A 35 4.02 5.63 10.27
C LEU A 35 4.88 4.44 10.73
N ASP A 36 4.61 3.85 11.89
CA ASP A 36 5.45 2.78 12.43
C ASP A 36 5.39 1.55 11.52
N PRO A 37 6.54 1.10 10.97
CA PRO A 37 6.58 -0.02 10.04
C PRO A 37 6.15 -1.32 10.73
N SER A 38 5.21 -2.05 10.12
CA SER A 38 4.88 -3.42 10.52
C SER A 38 4.55 -4.29 9.32
N CYS A 39 5.03 -5.54 9.38
CA CYS A 39 4.72 -6.57 8.39
C CYS A 39 3.34 -7.21 8.60
N ASN A 40 2.74 -6.95 9.77
CA ASN A 40 1.51 -7.53 10.24
C ASN A 40 0.43 -6.44 10.26
N SER A 41 -0.52 -6.55 9.34
CA SER A 41 -1.65 -5.62 9.22
C SER A 41 -2.46 -5.48 10.52
N SER A 42 -2.53 -6.51 11.36
CA SER A 42 -3.26 -6.46 12.64
C SER A 42 -2.61 -5.55 13.70
N GLU A 43 -1.35 -5.15 13.51
CA GLU A 43 -0.64 -4.22 14.41
C GLU A 43 -0.78 -2.76 13.96
N LEU A 44 -1.26 -2.53 12.74
CA LEU A 44 -1.45 -1.21 12.14
C LEU A 44 -2.84 -0.65 12.50
N LYS A 45 -2.96 0.67 12.58
CA LYS A 45 -4.20 1.38 12.95
C LYS A 45 -4.94 1.92 11.73
N ALA A 46 -6.26 1.78 11.73
CA ALA A 46 -7.14 2.27 10.66
C ALA A 46 -6.71 1.73 9.27
N VAL A 47 -6.58 0.40 9.19
CA VAL A 47 -6.05 -0.28 8.01
C VAL A 47 -7.14 -0.51 6.99
N SER A 48 -6.89 -0.15 5.73
CA SER A 48 -7.75 -0.54 4.61
C SER A 48 -6.96 -1.33 3.58
N ALA A 49 -7.58 -2.39 3.06
CA ALA A 49 -7.01 -3.13 1.95
C ALA A 49 -7.13 -2.32 0.66
N THR A 50 -6.25 -2.61 -0.31
CA THR A 50 -6.28 -1.96 -1.62
C THR A 50 -6.61 -2.96 -2.73
N SER A 51 -7.19 -2.46 -3.82
CA SER A 51 -7.50 -3.26 -5.01
C SER A 51 -7.32 -2.43 -6.28
N LEU A 52 -7.01 -3.09 -7.39
CA LEU A 52 -6.99 -2.45 -8.69
C LEU A 52 -8.41 -2.19 -9.20
N PHE A 53 -8.59 -1.07 -9.88
CA PHE A 53 -9.88 -0.58 -10.31
C PHE A 53 -9.79 0.13 -11.66
N ASP A 54 -10.70 -0.22 -12.58
CA ASP A 54 -10.91 0.49 -13.84
C ASP A 54 -12.23 1.26 -13.76
N PRO A 55 -12.20 2.60 -13.63
CA PRO A 55 -13.44 3.36 -13.51
C PRO A 55 -14.16 3.57 -14.84
N PHE A 56 -13.43 3.69 -15.95
CA PHE A 56 -13.97 4.25 -17.20
C PHE A 56 -13.44 3.54 -18.46
N ASN A 57 -13.08 2.27 -18.35
CA ASN A 57 -12.60 1.46 -19.46
C ASN A 57 -11.28 2.00 -20.03
N GLN A 58 -10.46 2.56 -19.16
CA GLN A 58 -9.23 3.23 -19.54
C GLN A 58 -8.04 2.27 -19.45
N PRO A 59 -6.95 2.52 -20.18
CA PRO A 59 -5.79 1.63 -20.15
C PRO A 59 -5.14 1.52 -18.75
N ALA A 60 -5.24 2.58 -17.95
CA ALA A 60 -4.64 2.69 -16.62
C ALA A 60 -5.61 2.24 -15.53
N LEU A 61 -5.21 1.22 -14.76
CA LEU A 61 -5.89 0.85 -13.53
C LEU A 61 -5.44 1.77 -12.40
N LEU A 62 -6.37 2.14 -11.53
CA LEU A 62 -6.11 2.90 -10.31
C LEU A 62 -6.04 1.95 -9.12
N LEU A 63 -5.37 2.38 -8.04
CA LEU A 63 -5.41 1.68 -6.76
C LEU A 63 -6.47 2.33 -5.87
N ARG A 64 -7.52 1.59 -5.54
CA ARG A 64 -8.60 2.04 -4.64
C ARG A 64 -8.53 1.35 -3.29
N LEU A 65 -9.18 1.95 -2.30
CA LEU A 65 -9.47 1.28 -1.03
C LEU A 65 -10.65 0.33 -1.21
N ILE A 66 -10.62 -0.77 -0.47
CA ILE A 66 -11.71 -1.73 -0.39
C ILE A 66 -11.99 -2.10 1.06
N GLY A 67 -13.27 -2.32 1.36
CA GLY A 67 -13.70 -2.75 2.70
C GLY A 67 -13.23 -4.17 3.06
N PRO A 68 -13.43 -4.59 4.32
CA PRO A 68 -13.14 -5.96 4.73
C PRO A 68 -14.02 -6.97 4.01
N GLY A 69 -13.51 -8.19 3.79
CA GLY A 69 -14.29 -9.32 3.26
C GLY A 69 -14.22 -9.52 1.74
N TYR A 70 -13.42 -8.74 1.00
CA TYR A 70 -13.12 -9.07 -0.39
C TYR A 70 -12.14 -10.25 -0.45
N ASN A 71 -12.54 -11.36 -1.07
CA ASN A 71 -11.77 -12.60 -1.06
C ASN A 71 -10.53 -12.60 -1.99
N SER A 72 -10.22 -11.49 -2.66
CA SER A 72 -9.06 -11.39 -3.53
C SER A 72 -8.41 -10.01 -3.40
N LEU A 73 -7.19 -10.01 -2.89
CA LEU A 73 -6.33 -8.85 -2.81
C LEU A 73 -5.22 -8.99 -3.85
N PRO A 74 -4.88 -7.91 -4.59
CA PRO A 74 -3.76 -7.95 -5.52
C PRO A 74 -2.47 -8.22 -4.77
N ASN A 75 -1.67 -9.12 -5.34
CA ASN A 75 -0.36 -9.43 -4.85
C ASN A 75 0.69 -8.68 -5.67
N PHE A 76 1.57 -7.95 -4.99
CA PHE A 76 2.53 -7.06 -5.61
C PHE A 76 3.96 -7.60 -5.53
N THR A 77 4.76 -7.15 -6.48
CA THR A 77 6.22 -7.22 -6.46
C THR A 77 6.76 -5.81 -6.63
N LEU A 78 7.94 -5.52 -6.07
CA LEU A 78 8.63 -4.24 -6.26
C LEU A 78 10.03 -4.53 -6.81
N ALA A 79 10.31 -4.01 -8.00
CA ALA A 79 11.62 -4.10 -8.63
C ALA A 79 11.91 -2.80 -9.39
N SER A 80 13.13 -2.29 -9.27
CA SER A 80 13.60 -1.10 -10.00
C SER A 80 12.65 0.11 -9.91
N GLY A 81 12.06 0.36 -8.74
CA GLY A 81 11.16 1.49 -8.55
C GLY A 81 9.71 1.27 -8.98
N THR A 82 9.38 0.09 -9.50
CA THR A 82 8.09 -0.20 -10.14
C THR A 82 7.35 -1.29 -9.38
N LEU A 83 6.12 -0.99 -8.96
CA LEU A 83 5.20 -2.00 -8.47
C LEU A 83 4.61 -2.77 -9.63
N SER A 84 4.56 -4.09 -9.51
CA SER A 84 3.95 -4.95 -10.51
C SER A 84 2.95 -5.89 -9.87
N THR A 85 1.85 -6.18 -10.55
CA THR A 85 0.84 -7.15 -10.12
C THR A 85 0.14 -7.77 -11.31
N TYR A 86 -0.34 -9.00 -11.15
CA TYR A 86 -1.19 -9.63 -12.15
C TYR A 86 -2.66 -9.32 -11.85
N ALA A 87 -3.37 -8.81 -12.85
CA ALA A 87 -4.80 -8.51 -12.74
C ALA A 87 -5.54 -8.92 -14.00
N GLN A 88 -6.84 -9.18 -13.84
CA GLN A 88 -7.72 -9.42 -14.97
C GLN A 88 -7.87 -8.12 -15.75
N ALA A 89 -7.53 -8.16 -17.04
CA ALA A 89 -7.73 -7.02 -17.92
C ALA A 89 -9.24 -6.76 -18.12
N PRO A 90 -9.64 -5.49 -18.26
CA PRO A 90 -11.00 -5.12 -18.62
C PRO A 90 -11.49 -5.85 -19.88
N PHE A 91 -12.81 -6.02 -20.01
CA PHE A 91 -13.48 -6.56 -21.20
C PHE A 91 -13.04 -7.96 -21.64
N GLY A 92 -12.66 -8.83 -20.70
CA GLY A 92 -12.30 -10.21 -21.01
C GLY A 92 -10.94 -10.35 -21.68
N GLY A 93 -10.06 -9.36 -21.53
CA GLY A 93 -8.70 -9.40 -22.07
C GLY A 93 -7.73 -10.38 -21.38
N GLY A 94 -8.23 -11.22 -20.47
CA GLY A 94 -7.45 -12.19 -19.69
C GLY A 94 -6.57 -11.56 -18.60
N THR A 95 -5.85 -12.38 -17.85
CA THR A 95 -4.89 -11.91 -16.86
C THR A 95 -3.67 -11.29 -17.55
N LYS A 96 -3.28 -10.09 -17.14
CA LYS A 96 -2.07 -9.38 -17.62
C LYS A 96 -1.22 -8.90 -16.45
N LEU A 97 0.06 -8.71 -16.72
CA LEU A 97 0.96 -8.00 -15.82
C LEU A 97 0.73 -6.50 -15.96
N TYR A 98 0.44 -5.85 -14.84
CA TYR A 98 0.28 -4.41 -14.71
C TYR A 98 1.44 -3.83 -13.91
N ASN A 99 2.02 -2.74 -14.40
CA ASN A 99 3.16 -2.06 -13.80
C ASN A 99 2.80 -0.63 -13.44
N SER A 100 3.23 -0.17 -12.27
CA SER A 100 3.01 1.22 -11.85
C SER A 100 3.74 2.17 -12.78
N THR A 101 3.12 3.30 -13.10
CA THR A 101 3.81 4.43 -13.71
C THR A 101 4.76 5.08 -12.69
N VAL A 102 5.60 6.01 -13.15
CA VAL A 102 6.29 6.93 -12.24
C VAL A 102 5.24 7.71 -11.44
N VAL A 103 5.46 7.85 -10.14
CA VAL A 103 4.54 8.54 -9.25
C VAL A 103 4.82 10.04 -9.29
N GLU A 104 3.79 10.82 -9.56
CA GLU A 104 3.86 12.27 -9.71
C GLU A 104 2.98 12.97 -8.66
N ALA A 105 3.38 14.15 -8.21
CA ALA A 105 2.61 14.93 -7.25
C ALA A 105 1.27 15.38 -7.85
N GLY A 106 0.21 15.29 -7.05
CA GLY A 106 -1.16 15.60 -7.44
C GLY A 106 -1.79 14.57 -8.38
N LYS A 107 -1.19 13.39 -8.53
CA LYS A 107 -1.69 12.30 -9.39
C LYS A 107 -2.03 11.06 -8.58
N GLU A 108 -3.01 10.33 -9.10
CA GLU A 108 -3.37 8.99 -8.64
C GLU A 108 -2.25 8.01 -8.99
N LEU A 109 -2.08 6.97 -8.18
CA LEU A 109 -1.20 5.86 -8.53
C LEU A 109 -1.84 5.04 -9.66
N GLN A 110 -1.18 5.00 -10.81
CA GLN A 110 -1.66 4.33 -12.02
C GLN A 110 -0.86 3.08 -12.35
N PHE A 111 -1.53 2.10 -12.95
CA PHE A 111 -0.95 0.85 -13.40
C PHE A 111 -1.32 0.57 -14.86
N LEU A 112 -0.31 0.30 -15.69
CA LEU A 112 -0.48 0.02 -17.12
C LEU A 112 -0.06 -1.41 -17.46
N ALA A 113 -0.78 -2.05 -18.37
CA ALA A 113 -0.43 -3.36 -18.93
C ALA A 113 0.69 -3.26 -19.98
N SER A 114 1.81 -2.63 -19.61
CA SER A 114 2.97 -2.41 -20.47
C SER A 114 4.24 -2.27 -19.62
N VAL A 115 5.40 -2.41 -20.25
CA VAL A 115 6.68 -2.10 -19.59
C VAL A 115 6.73 -0.61 -19.29
N GLN A 116 7.13 -0.27 -18.06
CA GLN A 116 7.29 1.12 -17.61
C GLN A 116 8.78 1.44 -17.50
N PRO A 117 9.17 2.73 -17.62
CA PRO A 117 10.52 3.15 -17.25
C PRO A 117 10.79 2.85 -15.77
N THR A 118 12.06 2.93 -15.35
CA THR A 118 12.44 2.85 -13.93
C THR A 118 11.58 3.81 -13.11
N GLY A 119 10.87 3.26 -12.12
CA GLY A 119 10.00 4.04 -11.26
C GLY A 119 10.76 4.68 -10.10
N ASN A 120 10.01 5.33 -9.21
CA ASN A 120 10.52 6.06 -8.05
C ASN A 120 10.04 5.50 -6.71
N LEU A 121 9.58 4.25 -6.68
CA LEU A 121 9.07 3.61 -5.46
C LEU A 121 10.14 2.79 -4.73
N ALA A 122 10.20 2.90 -3.41
CA ALA A 122 11.08 2.09 -2.58
C ALA A 122 10.41 1.71 -1.26
N LEU A 123 10.89 0.67 -0.59
CA LEU A 123 10.44 0.31 0.75
C LEU A 123 11.42 0.83 1.81
N ASP A 124 10.95 1.76 2.62
CA ASP A 124 11.66 2.19 3.83
C ASP A 124 11.40 1.22 4.98
N ALA A 125 12.48 0.89 5.71
CA ALA A 125 12.50 -0.17 6.72
C ALA A 125 11.98 -1.54 6.22
N GLY A 126 11.87 -1.71 4.90
CA GLY A 126 11.28 -2.90 4.28
C GLY A 126 9.74 -2.93 4.26
N TYR A 127 9.01 -1.92 4.75
CA TYR A 127 7.54 -2.00 4.84
C TYR A 127 6.83 -0.75 4.30
N LEU A 128 7.36 0.43 4.56
CA LEU A 128 6.74 1.69 4.16
C LEU A 128 7.04 1.97 2.70
N LEU A 129 6.01 2.07 1.86
CA LEU A 129 6.22 2.49 0.48
C LEU A 129 6.50 3.99 0.44
N THR A 130 7.62 4.34 -0.17
CA THR A 130 8.13 5.70 -0.33
C THR A 130 8.15 6.08 -1.80
N VAL A 131 8.06 7.38 -2.07
CA VAL A 131 8.25 7.97 -3.40
C VAL A 131 9.49 8.86 -3.34
N ASP A 132 10.51 8.56 -4.14
CA ASP A 132 11.80 9.27 -4.12
C ASP A 132 12.43 9.33 -2.70
N GLY A 133 12.18 8.31 -1.88
CA GLY A 133 12.63 8.23 -0.48
C GLY A 133 11.75 8.98 0.53
N GLU A 134 10.71 9.69 0.09
CA GLU A 134 9.75 10.36 0.97
C GLU A 134 8.67 9.39 1.45
N LYS A 135 8.44 9.33 2.77
CA LYS A 135 7.42 8.49 3.41
C LYS A 135 6.06 9.18 3.48
N GLU A 136 6.08 10.50 3.63
CA GLU A 136 4.91 11.36 3.74
C GLU A 136 4.53 11.92 2.39
N GLY A 137 3.24 11.94 2.08
CA GLY A 137 2.71 12.41 0.81
C GLY A 137 1.63 11.51 0.25
N TRP A 138 1.52 10.26 0.70
CA TRP A 138 0.39 9.43 0.33
C TRP A 138 -0.91 10.01 0.86
N THR A 139 -1.91 10.03 -0.01
CA THR A 139 -3.23 10.58 0.27
C THR A 139 -4.30 9.65 -0.27
N ILE A 140 -5.40 9.55 0.45
CA ILE A 140 -6.64 8.93 0.00
C ILE A 140 -7.53 10.06 -0.45
N CYS A 141 -7.93 10.08 -1.71
CA CYS A 141 -8.77 11.13 -2.28
C CYS A 141 -10.06 10.54 -2.85
N ASP A 142 -11.10 11.37 -2.91
CA ASP A 142 -12.31 11.04 -3.65
C ASP A 142 -11.96 10.86 -5.13
N GLY A 143 -12.21 9.66 -5.63
CA GLY A 143 -11.94 9.26 -6.99
C GLY A 143 -13.21 8.97 -7.78
N PRO A 144 -13.06 8.44 -9.00
CA PRO A 144 -14.17 8.09 -9.86
C PRO A 144 -15.17 7.11 -9.23
N LEU A 145 -16.45 7.26 -9.61
CA LEU A 145 -17.55 6.38 -9.20
C LEU A 145 -17.68 6.23 -7.67
N ASP A 146 -17.45 7.31 -6.93
CA ASP A 146 -17.51 7.37 -5.46
C ASP A 146 -16.56 6.38 -4.76
N ASN A 147 -15.42 6.06 -5.39
CA ASN A 147 -14.38 5.23 -4.79
C ASN A 147 -13.26 6.10 -4.24
N GLU A 148 -12.74 5.74 -3.07
CA GLU A 148 -11.51 6.31 -2.53
C GLU A 148 -10.28 5.74 -3.25
N VAL A 149 -9.46 6.61 -3.82
CA VAL A 149 -8.26 6.23 -4.59
C VAL A 149 -6.98 6.76 -3.98
N LEU A 150 -5.89 6.01 -4.14
CA LEU A 150 -4.59 6.39 -3.64
C LEU A 150 -3.92 7.39 -4.60
N SER A 151 -3.51 8.53 -4.05
CA SER A 151 -2.81 9.60 -4.75
C SER A 151 -1.55 10.03 -4.02
N TRP A 152 -0.58 10.56 -4.76
CA TRP A 152 0.62 11.16 -4.18
C TRP A 152 0.49 12.68 -4.12
N LYS A 153 0.71 13.26 -2.94
CA LYS A 153 0.57 14.69 -2.63
C LYS A 153 -0.73 15.27 -3.18
N GLY A 154 -1.84 14.54 -2.98
CA GLY A 154 -3.17 14.99 -3.34
C GLY A 154 -3.55 16.26 -2.58
N THR A 155 -4.09 17.24 -3.29
CA THR A 155 -4.47 18.56 -2.73
C THR A 155 -5.95 18.89 -2.94
N ALA A 156 -6.72 17.98 -3.53
CA ALA A 156 -8.15 18.15 -3.68
C ALA A 156 -8.84 18.17 -2.31
N GLU A 157 -9.97 18.85 -2.25
CA GLU A 157 -10.84 18.81 -1.07
C GLU A 157 -11.25 17.35 -0.80
N GLY A 158 -11.25 16.94 0.48
CA GLY A 158 -11.53 15.56 0.87
C GLY A 158 -10.31 14.63 0.88
N CYS A 159 -9.17 15.02 0.31
CA CYS A 159 -7.95 14.19 0.40
C CYS A 159 -7.45 14.09 1.85
N GLN A 160 -7.24 12.86 2.33
CA GLN A 160 -6.75 12.56 3.68
C GLN A 160 -5.35 11.95 3.62
N ALA A 161 -4.45 12.40 4.48
CA ALA A 161 -3.11 11.82 4.57
C ALA A 161 -3.17 10.37 5.05
N THR A 162 -2.34 9.52 4.46
CA THR A 162 -2.20 8.11 4.83
C THR A 162 -0.73 7.69 4.71
N TYR A 163 -0.42 6.50 5.20
CA TYR A 163 0.77 5.75 4.82
C TYR A 163 0.36 4.53 4.00
N LEU A 164 1.29 4.04 3.18
CA LEU A 164 1.09 2.82 2.40
C LEU A 164 2.13 1.78 2.84
N HIS A 165 1.64 0.64 3.32
CA HIS A 165 2.48 -0.44 3.84
C HIS A 165 2.42 -1.67 2.96
N ALA A 166 3.58 -2.29 2.76
CA ALA A 166 3.72 -3.65 2.27
C ALA A 166 3.59 -4.64 3.42
N VAL A 167 2.55 -5.45 3.41
CA VAL A 167 2.26 -6.46 4.43
C VAL A 167 2.17 -7.85 3.84
N THR A 168 2.40 -8.87 4.66
CA THR A 168 2.37 -10.28 4.20
C THR A 168 1.01 -10.95 4.38
N LYS A 169 0.09 -10.30 5.10
CA LYS A 169 -1.24 -10.82 5.42
C LYS A 169 -2.31 -9.75 5.24
N ALA A 170 -3.51 -10.19 4.85
CA ALA A 170 -4.67 -9.31 4.72
C ALA A 170 -5.02 -8.65 6.07
N PRO A 171 -5.70 -7.50 6.08
CA PRO A 171 -6.07 -6.79 7.32
C PRO A 171 -7.32 -7.34 8.05
N TYR A 172 -7.70 -8.60 7.81
CA TYR A 172 -8.86 -9.27 8.43
C TYR A 172 -8.63 -10.78 8.58
#